data_AF-A0A849RBG5-F1
#
_entry.id   AF-A0A849RBG5-F1
#
_cell.length_a   1.000
_cell.length_b   1.000
_cell.length_c   1.000
_cell.angle_alpha   90.00
_cell.angle_beta   90.00
_cell.angle_gamma   90.00
#
_symmetry.space_group_name_H-M   'P 1'
#
loop_
_entity.id
_entity.type
_entity.pdbx_description
1 polymer ?
#
loop_
_entity_poly.entity_id
_entity_poly.type
_entity_poly.pdbx_seq_one_letter_code
_entity_poly.pdbx_strand_id
1 'polypeptide(L)'
;MSTSNRNYLFTSESVSEGHPDKMADQISDAILDAFLTLDPNAKVACETVLADQFVLVAGEFKTADPAVFETVRANAEGIMRQVIRDIGYTSKEDGIDPDKCEIKIAFNQQSAHINQGVDLGYGKVGAGDQGLMFGYACDETPELIPLAISLAHKLVRKQAELRKSGALPWLRPDAKSQVSVRYVDGKPVAVEKVVLSTQHSPDISTEDLRDAVRKEIVEAVIPVELRSSNFEVLINPTGRFEIGGPNGDAGLTGRKIIVDTYGGSCPHGGGAFSGKDPTKVDRSAAYLARYIAKNIVAAGLATRCLVQLAYAIGVVQPVSLLVDTYGTGTIPDEDLEKLVREVFVLSPQGIIYALKLTQPIYKQTASYGHFGRTDIDLSWEKTDRAERLNLLVSAWLKIKSNTEKQIDRGVQLIAAVNLTLKDKDQYFGKEIPDFYLVEAVHSAYKEKNILPVDYESKYYSLCHNSNTKITTYEYQYPRIIVAGPPIITSAHIEPNLTKSQVFEKAVHIAMLHDRRTTAFWEPFDFISVEPARWRGINKKYPYIAVNGKIECVLFYPEKLTKEELIKVGEEIVATWGSSVENRYRVGIVLSETESVWPVSPTLTIEGEQIGTI
;
A
#
# COMPACT_ATOMS: atom_id res chain seq x y z
N MET A 1 -10.25 20.03 19.74
CA MET A 1 -10.33 20.66 21.09
C MET A 1 -9.09 20.25 21.86
N SER A 2 -8.29 21.20 22.34
CA SER A 2 -7.15 20.94 23.22
C SER A 2 -7.66 20.30 24.52
N THR A 3 -7.39 19.02 24.70
CA THR A 3 -7.73 18.25 25.92
C THR A 3 -6.67 18.37 27.01
N SER A 4 -5.76 19.35 26.94
CA SER A 4 -4.50 19.32 27.70
C SER A 4 -4.61 19.41 29.23
N ASN A 5 -5.79 19.71 29.82
CA ASN A 5 -5.94 19.91 31.27
C ASN A 5 -7.10 19.09 31.91
N ARG A 6 -7.56 17.99 31.30
CA ARG A 6 -8.70 17.22 31.83
C ARG A 6 -8.27 15.82 32.28
N ASN A 7 -8.64 15.48 33.51
CA ASN A 7 -8.58 14.10 34.02
C ASN A 7 -9.85 13.35 33.61
N TYR A 8 -9.70 12.14 33.09
CA TYR A 8 -10.83 11.31 32.66
C TYR A 8 -10.52 9.82 32.73
N LEU A 9 -11.58 9.00 32.68
CA LEU A 9 -11.48 7.57 32.42
C LEU A 9 -11.81 7.33 30.96
N PHE A 10 -11.02 6.50 30.32
CA PHE A 10 -11.26 6.03 28.96
C PHE A 10 -11.27 4.50 28.94
N THR A 11 -12.20 3.93 28.21
CA THR A 11 -12.46 2.49 28.23
C THR A 11 -12.48 1.93 26.82
N SER A 12 -11.77 0.81 26.64
CA SER A 12 -11.82 0.00 25.41
C SER A 12 -12.16 -1.44 25.76
N GLU A 13 -12.61 -2.19 24.76
CA GLU A 13 -12.96 -3.61 24.91
C GLU A 13 -12.41 -4.46 23.77
N SER A 14 -12.36 -5.76 24.00
CA SER A 14 -12.01 -6.75 22.98
C SER A 14 -12.73 -8.07 23.25
N VAL A 15 -12.73 -8.95 22.25
CA VAL A 15 -13.35 -10.27 22.31
C VAL A 15 -12.39 -11.31 21.73
N SER A 16 -12.47 -12.55 22.20
CA SER A 16 -11.62 -13.65 21.74
C SER A 16 -11.96 -14.08 20.30
N GLU A 17 -11.09 -14.90 19.72
CA GLU A 17 -11.38 -15.63 18.48
C GLU A 17 -12.64 -16.50 18.52
N GLY A 18 -13.13 -16.84 19.73
CA GLY A 18 -14.33 -17.65 19.93
C GLY A 18 -15.64 -16.87 19.83
N HIS A 19 -15.60 -15.54 19.96
CA HIS A 19 -16.81 -14.72 19.86
C HIS A 19 -17.47 -14.89 18.48
N PRO A 20 -18.81 -15.02 18.36
CA PRO A 20 -19.47 -15.36 17.10
C PRO A 20 -19.19 -14.35 15.97
N ASP A 21 -19.20 -13.04 16.25
CA ASP A 21 -18.76 -12.04 15.24
C ASP A 21 -17.30 -12.24 14.79
N LYS A 22 -16.39 -12.64 15.70
CA LYS A 22 -14.98 -12.90 15.35
C LYS A 22 -14.78 -14.23 14.65
N MET A 23 -15.64 -15.20 14.88
CA MET A 23 -15.70 -16.40 14.06
C MET A 23 -16.13 -16.07 12.63
N ALA A 24 -17.13 -15.18 12.45
CA ALA A 24 -17.54 -14.73 11.12
C ALA A 24 -16.41 -14.03 10.38
N ASP A 25 -15.70 -13.10 11.04
CA ASP A 25 -14.51 -12.43 10.48
C ASP A 25 -13.43 -13.44 10.06
N GLN A 26 -13.11 -14.43 10.91
CA GLN A 26 -12.12 -15.46 10.62
C GLN A 26 -12.50 -16.35 9.45
N ILE A 27 -13.79 -16.73 9.33
CA ILE A 27 -14.28 -17.52 8.19
C ILE A 27 -14.17 -16.69 6.90
N SER A 28 -14.63 -15.44 6.93
CA SER A 28 -14.55 -14.52 5.79
C SER A 28 -13.10 -14.35 5.30
N ASP A 29 -12.14 -14.14 6.20
CA ASP A 29 -10.72 -14.02 5.82
C ASP A 29 -10.06 -15.35 5.44
N ALA A 30 -10.49 -16.49 5.98
CA ALA A 30 -9.99 -17.80 5.54
C ALA A 30 -10.40 -18.11 4.09
N ILE A 31 -11.62 -17.73 3.70
CA ILE A 31 -12.06 -17.83 2.30
C ILE A 31 -11.27 -16.85 1.41
N LEU A 32 -11.05 -15.62 1.85
CA LEU A 32 -10.19 -14.67 1.14
C LEU A 32 -8.78 -15.23 0.92
N ASP A 33 -8.14 -15.76 1.96
CA ASP A 33 -6.80 -16.33 1.87
C ASP A 33 -6.77 -17.53 0.90
N ALA A 34 -7.81 -18.36 0.88
CA ALA A 34 -7.93 -19.45 -0.09
C ALA A 34 -7.98 -18.94 -1.55
N PHE A 35 -8.71 -17.85 -1.80
CA PHE A 35 -8.70 -17.20 -3.12
C PHE A 35 -7.33 -16.63 -3.47
N LEU A 36 -6.71 -15.85 -2.58
CA LEU A 36 -5.42 -15.20 -2.83
C LEU A 36 -4.25 -16.17 -2.95
N THR A 37 -4.37 -17.36 -2.36
CA THR A 37 -3.38 -18.45 -2.52
C THR A 37 -3.33 -18.95 -3.95
N LEU A 38 -4.47 -19.01 -4.64
CA LEU A 38 -4.58 -19.54 -6.01
C LEU A 38 -4.54 -18.43 -7.07
N ASP A 39 -5.08 -17.25 -6.75
CA ASP A 39 -5.08 -16.08 -7.62
C ASP A 39 -4.79 -14.81 -6.79
N PRO A 40 -3.54 -14.32 -6.79
CA PRO A 40 -3.15 -13.10 -6.07
C PRO A 40 -3.94 -11.84 -6.48
N ASN A 41 -4.60 -11.85 -7.65
CA ASN A 41 -5.38 -10.73 -8.14
C ASN A 41 -6.89 -10.89 -7.91
N ALA A 42 -7.32 -11.98 -7.27
CA ALA A 42 -8.73 -12.27 -7.00
C ALA A 42 -9.43 -11.09 -6.32
N LYS A 43 -10.66 -10.82 -6.76
CA LYS A 43 -11.56 -9.88 -6.11
C LYS A 43 -12.51 -10.65 -5.21
N VAL A 44 -12.57 -10.26 -3.95
CA VAL A 44 -13.32 -10.95 -2.91
C VAL A 44 -14.04 -9.92 -2.05
N ALA A 45 -15.33 -10.16 -1.85
CA ALA A 45 -16.17 -9.56 -0.83
C ALA A 45 -16.98 -10.70 -0.21
N CYS A 46 -16.49 -11.27 0.89
CA CYS A 46 -17.01 -12.47 1.53
C CYS A 46 -17.62 -12.14 2.89
N GLU A 47 -18.92 -12.35 3.04
CA GLU A 47 -19.67 -12.09 4.26
C GLU A 47 -20.14 -13.39 4.90
N THR A 48 -20.01 -13.48 6.22
CA THR A 48 -20.39 -14.65 7.00
C THR A 48 -21.43 -14.27 8.05
N VAL A 49 -22.46 -15.11 8.19
CA VAL A 49 -23.48 -15.03 9.24
C VAL A 49 -23.53 -16.36 9.98
N LEU A 50 -23.53 -16.30 11.31
CA LEU A 50 -23.56 -17.43 12.24
C LEU A 50 -24.74 -17.27 13.19
N ALA A 51 -25.48 -18.35 13.43
CA ALA A 51 -26.49 -18.42 14.47
C ALA A 51 -26.76 -19.88 14.83
N ASP A 52 -26.72 -20.23 16.12
CA ASP A 52 -26.86 -21.60 16.62
C ASP A 52 -25.99 -22.60 15.80
N GLN A 53 -26.60 -23.62 15.20
CA GLN A 53 -25.93 -24.64 14.40
C GLN A 53 -25.91 -24.30 12.90
N PHE A 54 -26.00 -23.02 12.53
CA PHE A 54 -26.12 -22.55 11.15
C PHE A 54 -25.02 -21.55 10.77
N VAL A 55 -24.45 -21.76 9.58
CA VAL A 55 -23.47 -20.88 8.95
C VAL A 55 -23.96 -20.54 7.54
N LEU A 56 -24.09 -19.25 7.23
CA LEU A 56 -24.29 -18.75 5.87
C LEU A 56 -23.04 -17.99 5.46
N VAL A 57 -22.45 -18.35 4.32
CA VAL A 57 -21.41 -17.56 3.68
C VAL A 57 -21.90 -17.13 2.31
N ALA A 58 -21.90 -15.82 2.08
CA ALA A 58 -22.38 -15.18 0.86
C ALA A 58 -21.38 -14.13 0.39
N GLY A 59 -21.46 -13.74 -0.86
CA GLY A 59 -20.64 -12.64 -1.35
C GLY A 59 -20.35 -12.67 -2.84
N GLU A 60 -19.49 -11.76 -3.26
CA GLU A 60 -19.09 -11.57 -4.65
C GLU A 60 -17.61 -11.88 -4.84
N PHE A 61 -17.33 -12.74 -5.83
CA PHE A 61 -16.00 -13.21 -6.13
C PHE A 61 -15.69 -13.04 -7.62
N LYS A 62 -14.44 -12.73 -7.95
CA LYS A 62 -13.93 -12.72 -9.32
C LYS A 62 -12.49 -13.18 -9.33
N THR A 63 -12.18 -14.11 -10.22
CA THR A 63 -10.84 -14.66 -10.43
C THR A 63 -10.46 -14.50 -11.90
N ALA A 64 -9.16 -14.48 -12.18
CA ALA A 64 -8.66 -14.49 -13.57
C ALA A 64 -9.00 -15.81 -14.27
N ASP A 65 -8.92 -16.93 -13.54
CA ASP A 65 -9.30 -18.25 -14.01
C ASP A 65 -10.61 -18.72 -13.32
N PRO A 66 -11.69 -19.00 -14.07
CA PRO A 66 -12.93 -19.56 -13.52
C PRO A 66 -12.74 -20.86 -12.73
N ALA A 67 -11.71 -21.66 -13.02
CA ALA A 67 -11.43 -22.89 -12.29
C ALA A 67 -11.02 -22.61 -10.83
N VAL A 68 -10.40 -21.46 -10.54
CA VAL A 68 -10.06 -21.05 -9.17
C VAL A 68 -11.34 -20.81 -8.36
N PHE A 69 -12.32 -20.10 -8.92
CA PHE A 69 -13.62 -19.89 -8.26
C PHE A 69 -14.30 -21.21 -7.92
N GLU A 70 -14.38 -22.13 -8.87
CA GLU A 70 -14.99 -23.45 -8.64
C GLU A 70 -14.22 -24.27 -7.61
N THR A 71 -12.89 -24.21 -7.63
CA THR A 71 -12.03 -24.90 -6.66
C THR A 71 -12.25 -24.39 -5.25
N VAL A 72 -12.24 -23.07 -5.03
CA VAL A 72 -12.46 -22.51 -3.69
C VAL A 72 -13.89 -22.77 -3.24
N ARG A 73 -14.89 -22.60 -4.11
CA ARG A 73 -16.30 -22.88 -3.79
C ARG A 73 -16.51 -24.33 -3.36
N ALA A 74 -15.93 -25.29 -4.07
CA ALA A 74 -16.05 -26.71 -3.74
C ALA A 74 -15.39 -27.07 -2.40
N ASN A 75 -14.35 -26.35 -1.99
CA ASN A 75 -13.64 -26.58 -0.73
C ASN A 75 -14.11 -25.68 0.42
N ALA A 76 -14.99 -24.71 0.16
CA ALA A 76 -15.38 -23.68 1.12
C ALA A 76 -15.98 -24.27 2.40
N GLU A 77 -16.79 -25.32 2.30
CA GLU A 77 -17.35 -26.01 3.47
C GLU A 77 -16.24 -26.58 4.37
N GLY A 78 -15.25 -27.26 3.78
CA GLY A 78 -14.11 -27.80 4.51
C GLY A 78 -13.29 -26.73 5.22
N ILE A 79 -13.08 -25.59 4.55
CA ILE A 79 -12.39 -24.42 5.11
C ILE A 79 -13.15 -23.89 6.34
N MET A 80 -14.46 -23.69 6.23
CA MET A 80 -15.30 -23.19 7.33
C MET A 80 -15.25 -24.13 8.55
N ARG A 81 -15.45 -25.43 8.32
CA ARG A 81 -15.39 -26.43 9.39
C ARG A 81 -14.02 -26.43 10.06
N GLN A 82 -12.94 -26.28 9.29
CA GLN A 82 -11.60 -26.22 9.86
C GLN A 82 -11.39 -24.96 10.69
N VAL A 83 -11.86 -23.79 10.25
CA VAL A 83 -11.79 -22.55 11.06
C VAL A 83 -12.52 -22.72 12.39
N ILE A 84 -13.72 -23.30 12.39
CA ILE A 84 -14.49 -23.56 13.62
C ILE A 84 -13.70 -24.49 14.57
N ARG A 85 -13.07 -25.54 14.05
CA ARG A 85 -12.19 -26.44 14.83
C ARG A 85 -10.95 -25.73 15.36
N ASP A 86 -10.28 -24.92 14.56
CA ASP A 86 -9.06 -24.18 14.94
C ASP A 86 -9.30 -23.17 16.08
N ILE A 87 -10.51 -22.59 16.12
CA ILE A 87 -10.98 -21.74 17.21
C ILE A 87 -11.17 -22.55 18.50
N GLY A 88 -11.49 -23.84 18.38
CA GLY A 88 -11.66 -24.78 19.50
C GLY A 88 -13.11 -25.15 19.79
N TYR A 89 -14.04 -24.92 18.84
CA TYR A 89 -15.39 -25.46 18.93
C TYR A 89 -15.41 -26.88 18.39
N THR A 90 -15.89 -27.83 19.20
CA THR A 90 -15.85 -29.26 18.86
C THR A 90 -17.20 -29.97 19.00
N SER A 91 -18.18 -29.31 19.62
CA SER A 91 -19.47 -29.89 19.95
C SER A 91 -20.55 -28.80 20.04
N LYS A 92 -21.82 -29.20 19.99
CA LYS A 92 -22.96 -28.29 20.19
C LYS A 92 -22.93 -27.69 21.61
N GLU A 93 -22.47 -28.48 22.57
CA GLU A 93 -22.37 -28.13 23.98
C GLU A 93 -21.33 -27.03 24.22
N ASP A 94 -20.30 -26.94 23.37
CA ASP A 94 -19.29 -25.88 23.41
C ASP A 94 -19.76 -24.61 22.70
N GLY A 95 -20.72 -24.71 21.79
CA GLY A 95 -21.38 -23.58 21.14
C GLY A 95 -21.74 -23.83 19.67
N ILE A 96 -20.91 -24.55 18.93
CA ILE A 96 -21.20 -24.98 17.56
C ILE A 96 -20.45 -26.28 17.24
N ASP A 97 -21.15 -27.26 16.70
CA ASP A 97 -20.54 -28.52 16.25
C ASP A 97 -20.04 -28.39 14.80
N PRO A 98 -18.71 -28.37 14.52
CA PRO A 98 -18.16 -28.23 13.18
C PRO A 98 -18.42 -29.42 12.27
N ASP A 99 -18.86 -30.58 12.78
CA ASP A 99 -19.16 -31.77 11.98
C ASP A 99 -20.67 -31.88 11.67
N LYS A 100 -21.52 -31.21 12.47
CA LYS A 100 -22.98 -31.29 12.35
C LYS A 100 -23.68 -29.98 11.99
N CYS A 101 -22.99 -28.83 12.03
CA CYS A 101 -23.60 -27.56 11.66
C CYS A 101 -24.01 -27.55 10.18
N GLU A 102 -25.13 -26.88 9.91
CA GLU A 102 -25.61 -26.61 8.56
C GLU A 102 -24.80 -25.46 7.96
N ILE A 103 -24.26 -25.68 6.77
CA ILE A 103 -23.51 -24.68 6.01
C ILE A 103 -24.26 -24.37 4.72
N LYS A 104 -24.56 -23.10 4.48
CA LYS A 104 -25.10 -22.58 3.23
C LYS A 104 -24.08 -21.69 2.53
N ILE A 105 -23.83 -22.00 1.27
CA ILE A 105 -22.90 -21.24 0.41
C ILE A 105 -23.72 -20.53 -0.67
N ALA A 106 -23.63 -19.21 -0.69
CA ALA A 106 -24.32 -18.34 -1.65
C ALA A 106 -23.31 -17.42 -2.36
N PHE A 107 -22.35 -18.03 -3.08
CA PHE A 107 -21.32 -17.30 -3.81
C PHE A 107 -21.84 -16.83 -5.16
N ASN A 108 -21.70 -15.54 -5.42
CA ASN A 108 -22.01 -14.92 -6.71
C ASN A 108 -20.72 -14.49 -7.41
N GLN A 109 -20.72 -14.52 -8.74
CA GLN A 109 -19.66 -13.86 -9.51
C GLN A 109 -19.91 -12.34 -9.49
N GLN A 110 -18.85 -11.56 -9.28
CA GLN A 110 -18.96 -10.10 -9.17
C GLN A 110 -19.52 -9.47 -10.47
N SER A 111 -20.44 -8.51 -10.33
CA SER A 111 -21.06 -7.79 -11.46
C SER A 111 -20.04 -7.16 -12.42
N ALA A 112 -20.30 -7.27 -13.73
CA ALA A 112 -19.49 -6.64 -14.77
C ALA A 112 -19.49 -5.09 -14.68
N HIS A 113 -20.54 -4.48 -14.13
CA HIS A 113 -20.67 -3.01 -14.06
C HIS A 113 -19.79 -2.38 -12.97
N ILE A 114 -19.53 -3.10 -11.86
CA ILE A 114 -18.62 -2.63 -10.79
C ILE A 114 -17.16 -2.68 -11.27
N ASN A 115 -16.83 -3.63 -12.16
CA ASN A 115 -15.47 -3.81 -12.67
C ASN A 115 -14.96 -2.66 -13.53
N GLN A 116 -15.84 -1.99 -14.30
CA GLN A 116 -15.45 -0.91 -15.21
C GLN A 116 -14.94 0.35 -14.48
N GLY A 117 -15.38 0.58 -13.25
CA GLY A 117 -14.93 1.73 -12.44
C GLY A 117 -13.61 1.47 -11.70
N VAL A 118 -13.28 0.21 -11.41
CA VAL A 118 -12.12 -0.15 -10.57
C VAL A 118 -10.87 -0.42 -11.41
N ASP A 119 -11.02 -1.12 -12.53
CA ASP A 119 -9.95 -1.32 -13.51
C ASP A 119 -10.07 -0.27 -14.61
N LEU A 120 -9.26 0.79 -14.50
CA LEU A 120 -9.27 1.90 -15.45
C LEU A 120 -8.38 1.62 -16.69
N GLY A 121 -7.87 0.38 -16.82
CA GLY A 121 -6.87 0.02 -17.82
C GLY A 121 -5.48 0.57 -17.50
N TYR A 122 -4.48 0.13 -18.28
CA TYR A 122 -3.09 0.60 -18.19
C TYR A 122 -2.44 0.43 -16.79
N GLY A 123 -2.91 -0.53 -16.00
CA GLY A 123 -2.42 -0.80 -14.64
C GLY A 123 -2.88 0.23 -13.59
N LYS A 124 -3.87 1.07 -13.90
CA LYS A 124 -4.47 2.01 -12.95
C LYS A 124 -5.67 1.36 -12.27
N VAL A 125 -5.62 1.30 -10.93
CA VAL A 125 -6.74 0.85 -10.11
C VAL A 125 -7.34 2.05 -9.38
N GLY A 126 -8.61 2.34 -9.67
CA GLY A 126 -9.42 3.29 -8.92
C GLY A 126 -9.91 2.67 -7.61
N ALA A 127 -10.40 3.49 -6.68
CA ALA A 127 -10.97 2.96 -5.44
C ALA A 127 -12.17 2.04 -5.74
N GLY A 128 -12.21 0.88 -5.08
CA GLY A 128 -13.26 -0.13 -5.22
C GLY A 128 -14.66 0.33 -4.80
N ASP A 129 -14.71 1.34 -3.93
CA ASP A 129 -15.90 2.00 -3.43
C ASP A 129 -15.54 3.42 -2.98
N GLN A 130 -16.52 4.27 -2.70
CA GLN A 130 -16.31 5.46 -1.91
C GLN A 130 -16.05 5.08 -0.45
N GLY A 131 -15.29 5.90 0.27
CA GLY A 131 -15.14 5.68 1.71
C GLY A 131 -14.16 6.63 2.36
N LEU A 132 -14.20 6.63 3.69
CA LEU A 132 -13.28 7.38 4.54
C LEU A 132 -12.62 6.40 5.52
N MET A 133 -11.32 6.55 5.73
CA MET A 133 -10.50 5.64 6.52
C MET A 133 -9.66 6.43 7.49
N PHE A 134 -9.48 5.89 8.70
CA PHE A 134 -8.66 6.51 9.74
C PHE A 134 -7.51 5.61 10.14
N GLY A 135 -6.35 6.23 10.32
CA GLY A 135 -5.14 5.64 10.88
C GLY A 135 -4.74 6.38 12.14
N TYR A 136 -4.26 5.66 13.14
CA TYR A 136 -3.87 6.27 14.41
C TYR A 136 -2.61 5.62 14.98
N ALA A 137 -1.79 6.43 15.64
CA ALA A 137 -0.68 5.98 16.47
C ALA A 137 -0.46 6.94 17.64
N CYS A 138 0.06 6.41 18.74
CA CYS A 138 0.48 7.17 19.92
C CYS A 138 1.64 6.45 20.64
N ASP A 139 2.39 7.16 21.46
CA ASP A 139 3.53 6.63 22.22
C ASP A 139 3.18 5.99 23.57
N GLU A 140 1.89 5.74 23.84
CA GLU A 140 1.40 5.13 25.08
C GLU A 140 1.87 3.69 25.29
N THR A 141 2.20 2.97 24.22
CA THR A 141 2.66 1.58 24.24
C THR A 141 3.81 1.36 23.26
N PRO A 142 4.67 0.34 23.46
CA PRO A 142 5.76 0.02 22.53
C PRO A 142 5.29 -0.29 21.10
N GLU A 143 4.11 -0.91 20.95
CA GLU A 143 3.50 -1.20 19.65
C GLU A 143 2.83 0.04 18.99
N LEU A 144 2.92 1.21 19.63
CA LEU A 144 2.41 2.50 19.18
C LEU A 144 0.88 2.54 18.98
N ILE A 145 0.12 1.88 19.87
CA ILE A 145 -1.36 1.94 19.93
C ILE A 145 -1.83 2.43 21.31
N PRO A 146 -3.10 2.85 21.45
CA PRO A 146 -3.65 3.28 22.75
C PRO A 146 -3.60 2.16 23.80
N LEU A 147 -3.28 2.52 25.05
CA LEU A 147 -3.06 1.54 26.12
C LEU A 147 -4.30 0.67 26.39
N ALA A 148 -5.50 1.26 26.43
CA ALA A 148 -6.72 0.55 26.79
C ALA A 148 -7.05 -0.61 25.83
N ILE A 149 -6.98 -0.37 24.52
CA ILE A 149 -7.24 -1.40 23.50
C ILE A 149 -6.11 -2.44 23.43
N SER A 150 -4.85 -2.02 23.60
CA SER A 150 -3.70 -2.94 23.71
C SER A 150 -3.93 -3.98 24.82
N LEU A 151 -4.27 -3.52 26.02
CA LEU A 151 -4.51 -4.40 27.17
C LEU A 151 -5.74 -5.29 26.97
N ALA A 152 -6.83 -4.75 26.42
CA ALA A 152 -8.01 -5.55 26.12
C ALA A 152 -7.68 -6.70 25.15
N HIS A 153 -6.95 -6.44 24.06
CA HIS A 153 -6.47 -7.49 23.15
C HIS A 153 -5.58 -8.52 23.83
N LYS A 154 -4.64 -8.08 24.68
CA LYS A 154 -3.72 -8.98 25.39
C LYS A 154 -4.46 -9.90 26.36
N LEU A 155 -5.51 -9.41 27.03
CA LEU A 155 -6.32 -10.22 27.96
C LEU A 155 -7.02 -11.40 27.26
N VAL A 156 -7.76 -11.15 26.17
CA VAL A 156 -8.45 -12.23 25.44
C VAL A 156 -7.49 -13.16 24.70
N ARG A 157 -6.31 -12.67 24.29
CA ARG A 157 -5.27 -13.50 23.70
C ARG A 157 -4.63 -14.44 24.73
N LYS A 158 -4.40 -13.95 25.95
CA LYS A 158 -3.90 -14.76 27.06
C LYS A 158 -4.92 -15.82 27.48
N GLN A 159 -6.21 -15.49 27.48
CA GLN A 159 -7.29 -16.46 27.66
C GLN A 159 -7.21 -17.59 26.61
N ALA A 160 -7.07 -17.23 25.33
CA ALA A 160 -6.98 -18.22 24.25
C ALA A 160 -5.71 -19.08 24.35
N GLU A 161 -4.56 -18.48 24.72
CA GLU A 161 -3.30 -19.18 24.96
C GLU A 161 -3.44 -20.26 26.05
N LEU A 162 -3.99 -19.91 27.22
CA LEU A 162 -4.16 -20.84 28.34
C LEU A 162 -5.18 -21.95 28.03
N ARG A 163 -6.22 -21.63 27.25
CA ARG A 163 -7.18 -22.61 26.76
C ARG A 163 -6.54 -23.59 25.78
N LYS A 164 -5.90 -23.08 24.72
CA LYS A 164 -5.32 -23.90 23.64
C LYS A 164 -4.13 -24.75 24.10
N SER A 165 -3.38 -24.27 25.10
CA SER A 165 -2.31 -25.06 25.73
C SER A 165 -2.82 -26.14 26.70
N GLY A 166 -4.10 -26.09 27.08
CA GLY A 166 -4.67 -26.98 28.10
C GLY A 166 -4.27 -26.63 29.54
N ALA A 167 -3.59 -25.49 29.76
CA ALA A 167 -3.21 -25.03 31.10
C ALA A 167 -4.43 -24.74 31.98
N LEU A 168 -5.49 -24.17 31.37
CA LEU A 168 -6.81 -24.03 31.98
C LEU A 168 -7.85 -24.77 31.11
N PRO A 169 -7.98 -26.10 31.27
CA PRO A 169 -8.71 -26.95 30.32
C PRO A 169 -10.24 -26.77 30.40
N TRP A 170 -10.72 -26.10 31.45
CA TRP A 170 -12.14 -25.76 31.63
C TRP A 170 -12.53 -24.49 30.87
N LEU A 171 -11.59 -23.72 30.29
CA LEU A 171 -11.91 -22.57 29.45
C LEU A 171 -12.52 -23.02 28.12
N ARG A 172 -13.55 -22.30 27.69
CA ARG A 172 -14.18 -22.47 26.37
C ARG A 172 -13.87 -21.27 25.45
N PRO A 173 -14.15 -21.36 24.14
CA PRO A 173 -13.63 -20.38 23.18
C PRO A 173 -14.10 -18.93 23.38
N ASP A 174 -15.37 -18.69 23.75
CA ASP A 174 -15.93 -17.33 23.81
C ASP A 174 -15.45 -16.56 25.05
N ALA A 175 -14.89 -15.37 24.86
CA ALA A 175 -14.49 -14.48 25.95
C ALA A 175 -14.53 -13.01 25.52
N LYS A 176 -14.74 -12.13 26.50
CA LYS A 176 -14.87 -10.68 26.36
C LYS A 176 -14.03 -10.00 27.42
N SER A 177 -13.33 -8.93 27.06
CA SER A 177 -12.52 -8.11 27.98
C SER A 177 -12.85 -6.64 27.83
N GLN A 178 -12.74 -5.90 28.92
CA GLN A 178 -12.89 -4.45 28.95
C GLN A 178 -11.88 -3.85 29.92
N VAL A 179 -11.20 -2.78 29.52
CA VAL A 179 -10.15 -2.13 30.32
C VAL A 179 -10.43 -0.63 30.39
N SER A 180 -10.52 -0.10 31.61
CA SER A 180 -10.68 1.33 31.88
C SER A 180 -9.38 1.91 32.43
N VAL A 181 -8.85 2.91 31.74
CA VAL A 181 -7.57 3.57 32.04
C VAL A 181 -7.85 5.01 32.46
N ARG A 182 -7.21 5.45 33.54
CA ARG A 182 -7.19 6.85 33.97
C ARG A 182 -6.16 7.63 33.19
N TYR A 183 -6.62 8.72 32.59
CA TYR A 183 -5.79 9.72 31.93
C TYR A 183 -5.70 11.00 32.75
N VAL A 184 -4.51 11.57 32.82
CA VAL A 184 -4.21 12.89 33.41
C VAL A 184 -3.47 13.70 32.35
N ASP A 185 -3.97 14.89 32.04
CA ASP A 185 -3.40 15.78 31.02
C ASP A 185 -3.15 15.08 29.67
N GLY A 186 -4.09 14.19 29.30
CA GLY A 186 -4.04 13.43 28.06
C GLY A 186 -3.06 12.24 28.04
N LYS A 187 -2.41 11.90 29.17
CA LYS A 187 -1.51 10.75 29.29
C LYS A 187 -2.11 9.63 30.16
N PRO A 188 -1.96 8.35 29.80
CA PRO A 188 -2.41 7.25 30.65
C PRO A 188 -1.54 7.17 31.90
N VAL A 189 -2.17 7.03 33.07
CA VAL A 189 -1.48 6.99 34.37
C VAL A 189 -1.63 5.64 35.06
N ALA A 190 -2.82 5.04 35.03
CA ALA A 190 -3.09 3.76 35.67
C ALA A 190 -4.33 3.07 35.11
N VAL A 191 -4.37 1.75 35.17
CA VAL A 191 -5.58 0.95 34.96
C VAL A 191 -6.43 0.99 36.23
N GLU A 192 -7.69 1.39 36.09
CA GLU A 192 -8.62 1.48 37.21
C GLU A 192 -9.50 0.23 37.31
N LYS A 193 -9.95 -0.29 36.16
CA LYS A 193 -10.92 -1.39 36.13
C LYS A 193 -10.68 -2.33 34.97
N VAL A 194 -10.82 -3.63 35.25
CA VAL A 194 -10.84 -4.70 34.26
C VAL A 194 -12.12 -5.51 34.41
N VAL A 195 -12.80 -5.76 33.30
CA VAL A 195 -13.86 -6.77 33.21
C VAL A 195 -13.34 -7.89 32.32
N LEU A 196 -13.44 -9.14 32.78
CA LEU A 196 -13.20 -10.32 31.95
C LEU A 196 -14.36 -11.30 32.11
N SER A 197 -15.07 -11.54 31.02
CA SER A 197 -16.08 -12.59 30.93
C SER A 197 -15.53 -13.71 30.05
N THR A 198 -15.46 -14.93 30.57
CA THR A 198 -14.98 -16.09 29.80
C THR A 198 -15.97 -17.24 29.90
N GLN A 199 -16.19 -17.90 28.77
CA GLN A 199 -16.92 -19.15 28.71
C GLN A 199 -16.14 -20.25 29.40
N HIS A 200 -16.85 -21.15 30.07
CA HIS A 200 -16.25 -22.22 30.86
C HIS A 200 -17.10 -23.49 30.90
N SER A 201 -16.46 -24.61 31.24
CA SER A 201 -17.13 -25.86 31.61
C SER A 201 -18.00 -25.67 32.86
N PRO A 202 -19.16 -26.35 32.98
CA PRO A 202 -19.94 -26.37 34.21
C PRO A 202 -19.22 -26.98 35.43
N ASP A 203 -18.09 -27.67 35.20
CA ASP A 203 -17.34 -28.41 36.23
C ASP A 203 -16.52 -27.51 37.18
N ILE A 204 -16.19 -26.28 36.77
CA ILE A 204 -15.44 -25.35 37.62
C ILE A 204 -16.38 -24.51 38.49
N SER A 205 -16.01 -24.33 39.77
CA SER A 205 -16.72 -23.43 40.67
C SER A 205 -16.49 -21.96 40.29
N THR A 206 -17.45 -21.08 40.58
CA THR A 206 -17.29 -19.65 40.31
C THR A 206 -16.13 -19.02 41.09
N GLU A 207 -15.83 -19.53 42.28
CA GLU A 207 -14.71 -19.05 43.11
C GLU A 207 -13.38 -19.39 42.44
N ASP A 208 -13.15 -20.67 42.14
CA ASP A 208 -11.91 -21.14 41.51
C ASP A 208 -11.68 -20.50 40.14
N LEU A 209 -12.77 -20.31 39.36
CA LEU A 209 -12.72 -19.60 38.09
C LEU A 209 -12.23 -18.17 38.29
N ARG A 210 -12.79 -17.43 39.24
CA ARG A 210 -12.43 -16.03 39.50
C ARG A 210 -10.98 -15.91 39.95
N ASP A 211 -10.51 -16.79 40.82
CA ASP A 211 -9.13 -16.79 41.29
C ASP A 211 -8.15 -17.13 40.16
N ALA A 212 -8.43 -18.18 39.39
CA ALA A 212 -7.57 -18.59 38.27
C ALA A 212 -7.53 -17.51 37.17
N VAL A 213 -8.67 -16.94 36.77
CA VAL A 213 -8.72 -15.87 35.77
C VAL A 213 -8.00 -14.62 36.27
N ARG A 214 -8.20 -14.22 37.54
CA ARG A 214 -7.51 -13.05 38.10
C ARG A 214 -6.00 -13.26 38.00
N LYS A 215 -5.50 -14.36 38.54
CA LYS A 215 -4.06 -14.61 38.66
C LYS A 215 -3.39 -14.89 37.30
N GLU A 216 -3.91 -15.84 36.55
CA GLU A 216 -3.24 -16.39 35.36
C GLU A 216 -3.47 -15.54 34.09
N ILE A 217 -4.52 -14.71 34.07
CA ILE A 217 -4.86 -13.85 32.92
C ILE A 217 -4.70 -12.36 33.27
N VAL A 218 -5.50 -11.84 34.20
CA VAL A 218 -5.55 -10.39 34.44
C VAL A 218 -4.23 -9.88 35.01
N GLU A 219 -3.72 -10.53 36.04
CA GLU A 219 -2.50 -10.10 36.72
C GLU A 219 -1.23 -10.41 35.94
N ALA A 220 -1.26 -11.43 35.09
CA ALA A 220 -0.19 -11.76 34.17
C ALA A 220 -0.06 -10.72 33.03
N VAL A 221 -1.17 -10.14 32.57
CA VAL A 221 -1.18 -9.13 31.49
C VAL A 221 -0.99 -7.71 32.02
N ILE A 222 -1.55 -7.40 33.20
CA ILE A 222 -1.53 -6.06 33.79
C ILE A 222 -0.70 -6.13 35.07
N PRO A 223 0.62 -5.86 35.03
CA PRO A 223 1.48 -5.93 36.20
C PRO A 223 1.15 -4.82 37.22
N VAL A 224 1.66 -4.96 38.46
CA VAL A 224 1.26 -4.11 39.60
C VAL A 224 1.54 -2.63 39.37
N GLU A 225 2.62 -2.31 38.66
CA GLU A 225 3.05 -0.95 38.29
C GLU A 225 2.07 -0.21 37.37
N LEU A 226 1.22 -0.92 36.63
CA LEU A 226 0.18 -0.32 35.79
C LEU A 226 -1.16 -0.17 36.52
N ARG A 227 -1.31 -0.73 37.72
CA ARG A 227 -2.59 -0.76 38.45
C ARG A 227 -2.75 0.48 39.33
N SER A 228 -3.96 1.02 39.41
CA SER A 228 -4.26 2.05 40.40
C SER A 228 -4.31 1.47 41.82
N SER A 229 -4.28 2.33 42.84
CA SER A 229 -4.44 1.90 44.23
C SER A 229 -5.82 1.29 44.52
N ASN A 230 -6.82 1.57 43.66
CA ASN A 230 -8.19 1.09 43.77
C ASN A 230 -8.54 0.13 42.62
N PHE A 231 -7.55 -0.57 42.07
CA PHE A 231 -7.71 -1.44 40.91
C PHE A 231 -8.80 -2.49 41.13
N GLU A 232 -9.86 -2.42 40.31
CA GLU A 232 -11.03 -3.27 40.41
C GLU A 232 -11.03 -4.32 39.28
N VAL A 233 -11.29 -5.58 39.64
CA VAL A 233 -11.36 -6.69 38.67
C VAL A 233 -12.71 -7.38 38.81
N LEU A 234 -13.48 -7.38 37.73
CA LEU A 234 -14.79 -8.01 37.63
C LEU A 234 -14.69 -9.22 36.70
N ILE A 235 -14.78 -10.43 37.27
CA ILE A 235 -14.69 -11.68 36.50
C ILE A 235 -16.05 -12.37 36.50
N ASN A 236 -16.56 -12.63 35.31
CA ASN A 236 -17.89 -13.20 35.06
C ASN A 236 -18.96 -12.53 35.97
N PRO A 237 -19.17 -11.20 35.84
CA PRO A 237 -20.01 -10.43 36.78
C PRO A 237 -21.48 -10.87 36.79
N THR A 238 -21.95 -11.51 35.71
CA THR A 238 -23.31 -12.05 35.59
C THR A 238 -23.45 -13.49 36.12
N GLY A 239 -22.38 -14.07 36.68
CA GLY A 239 -22.35 -15.47 37.13
C GLY A 239 -21.87 -16.43 36.05
N ARG A 240 -22.52 -17.58 35.91
CA ARG A 240 -22.09 -18.65 34.99
C ARG A 240 -22.19 -18.20 33.52
N PHE A 241 -21.18 -18.55 32.73
CA PHE A 241 -21.14 -18.37 31.27
C PHE A 241 -20.75 -19.73 30.65
N GLU A 242 -21.72 -20.63 30.52
CA GLU A 242 -21.50 -22.00 30.02
C GLU A 242 -21.85 -22.11 28.53
N ILE A 243 -22.92 -21.42 28.12
CA ILE A 243 -23.40 -21.31 26.75
C ILE A 243 -22.78 -20.06 26.12
N GLY A 244 -22.10 -20.22 24.99
CA GLY A 244 -21.41 -19.15 24.27
C GLY A 244 -21.31 -19.47 22.78
N GLY A 245 -20.58 -18.63 22.05
CA GLY A 245 -20.44 -18.80 20.60
C GLY A 245 -21.77 -18.58 19.86
N PRO A 246 -21.93 -19.17 18.65
CA PRO A 246 -23.13 -19.00 17.84
C PRO A 246 -24.45 -19.43 18.52
N ASN A 247 -24.42 -20.41 19.43
CA ASN A 247 -25.58 -20.83 20.23
C ASN A 247 -25.99 -19.78 21.28
N GLY A 248 -25.04 -18.98 21.78
CA GLY A 248 -25.33 -17.88 22.71
C GLY A 248 -25.82 -16.62 22.00
N ASP A 249 -25.11 -16.20 20.95
CA ASP A 249 -25.35 -14.95 20.22
C ASP A 249 -25.12 -15.15 18.70
N ALA A 250 -25.89 -14.46 17.86
CA ALA A 250 -25.62 -14.43 16.42
C ALA A 250 -24.31 -13.66 16.11
N GLY A 251 -23.59 -14.08 15.07
CA GLY A 251 -22.34 -13.49 14.61
C GLY A 251 -22.40 -13.04 13.16
N LEU A 252 -21.85 -11.86 12.85
CA LEU A 252 -21.74 -11.36 11.48
C LEU A 252 -20.38 -10.71 11.23
N THR A 253 -19.85 -10.89 10.02
CA THR A 253 -18.63 -10.24 9.56
C THR A 253 -18.73 -8.72 9.71
N GLY A 254 -17.66 -8.08 10.18
CA GLY A 254 -17.59 -6.63 10.27
C GLY A 254 -18.41 -5.99 11.39
N ARG A 255 -18.84 -6.76 12.40
CA ARG A 255 -19.55 -6.22 13.58
C ARG A 255 -18.65 -5.83 14.74
N LYS A 256 -17.33 -5.93 14.57
CA LYS A 256 -16.31 -5.63 15.57
C LYS A 256 -15.27 -4.60 15.11
N ILE A 257 -15.63 -3.71 14.18
CA ILE A 257 -14.71 -2.72 13.58
C ILE A 257 -13.96 -1.81 14.56
N ILE A 258 -14.55 -1.49 15.72
CA ILE A 258 -13.86 -0.68 16.75
C ILE A 258 -12.85 -1.54 17.54
N VAL A 259 -13.17 -2.81 17.76
CA VAL A 259 -12.24 -3.80 18.33
C VAL A 259 -11.11 -4.07 17.33
N ASP A 260 -11.38 -4.09 16.03
CA ASP A 260 -10.35 -4.31 15.01
C ASP A 260 -9.33 -3.19 14.88
N THR A 261 -9.69 -2.01 15.36
CA THR A 261 -8.92 -0.78 15.16
C THR A 261 -8.34 -0.23 16.46
N TYR A 262 -8.91 0.85 16.99
CA TYR A 262 -8.27 1.66 18.03
C TYR A 262 -9.10 1.76 19.31
N GLY A 263 -10.10 0.89 19.48
CA GLY A 263 -10.89 0.79 20.71
C GLY A 263 -11.62 2.07 21.10
N GLY A 264 -11.98 2.89 20.11
CA GLY A 264 -12.67 4.16 20.28
C GLY A 264 -11.76 5.37 20.50
N SER A 265 -10.43 5.18 20.48
CA SER A 265 -9.46 6.27 20.76
C SER A 265 -9.36 7.29 19.62
N CYS A 266 -9.83 6.92 18.43
CA CYS A 266 -9.97 7.81 17.29
C CYS A 266 -11.27 7.52 16.52
N PRO A 267 -11.69 8.41 15.59
CA PRO A 267 -12.81 8.16 14.70
C PRO A 267 -12.62 6.90 13.86
N HIS A 268 -13.73 6.36 13.35
CA HIS A 268 -13.73 5.20 12.45
C HIS A 268 -14.51 5.50 11.17
N GLY A 269 -14.08 4.89 10.07
CA GLY A 269 -14.62 5.12 8.73
C GLY A 269 -15.96 4.48 8.42
N GLY A 270 -16.27 3.41 9.14
CA GLY A 270 -17.46 2.56 8.96
C GLY A 270 -17.18 1.29 8.17
N GLY A 271 -16.16 1.28 7.31
CA GLY A 271 -15.78 0.10 6.52
C GLY A 271 -15.20 -1.04 7.36
N ALA A 272 -15.75 -2.24 7.22
CA ALA A 272 -15.19 -3.48 7.78
C ALA A 272 -13.99 -3.99 6.97
N PHE A 273 -13.16 -4.83 7.59
CA PHE A 273 -11.95 -5.39 6.95
C PHE A 273 -12.14 -6.81 6.42
N SER A 274 -12.56 -7.74 7.28
CA SER A 274 -12.59 -9.18 6.96
C SER A 274 -13.41 -9.53 5.73
N GLY A 275 -12.91 -10.48 4.95
CA GLY A 275 -13.54 -10.94 3.71
C GLY A 275 -13.34 -10.02 2.49
N LYS A 276 -12.56 -8.94 2.61
CA LYS A 276 -12.33 -8.00 1.51
C LYS A 276 -10.92 -8.10 0.95
N ASP A 277 -10.79 -8.23 -0.37
CA ASP A 277 -9.48 -8.16 -1.02
C ASP A 277 -8.88 -6.73 -1.00
N PRO A 278 -7.58 -6.58 -1.27
CA PRO A 278 -6.88 -5.31 -1.12
C PRO A 278 -7.36 -4.16 -2.01
N THR A 279 -8.13 -4.41 -3.08
CA THR A 279 -8.69 -3.31 -3.88
C THR A 279 -9.83 -2.58 -3.17
N LYS A 280 -10.39 -3.16 -2.09
CA LYS A 280 -11.37 -2.50 -1.24
C LYS A 280 -10.63 -1.58 -0.28
N VAL A 281 -10.73 -0.28 -0.54
CA VAL A 281 -10.01 0.76 0.20
C VAL A 281 -10.36 0.78 1.69
N ASP A 282 -11.51 0.26 2.09
CA ASP A 282 -11.88 0.07 3.51
C ASP A 282 -10.76 -0.62 4.30
N ARG A 283 -10.13 -1.63 3.70
CA ARG A 283 -9.03 -2.39 4.30
C ARG A 283 -7.69 -1.76 3.97
N SER A 284 -7.36 -1.64 2.69
CA SER A 284 -6.01 -1.26 2.26
C SER A 284 -5.65 0.18 2.66
N ALA A 285 -6.58 1.14 2.53
CA ALA A 285 -6.31 2.52 2.93
C ALA A 285 -6.33 2.71 4.45
N ALA A 286 -7.11 1.92 5.21
CA ALA A 286 -7.00 1.91 6.67
C ALA A 286 -5.62 1.39 7.13
N TYR A 287 -5.11 0.34 6.48
CA TYR A 287 -3.77 -0.17 6.74
C TYR A 287 -2.69 0.84 6.37
N LEU A 288 -2.82 1.54 5.23
CA LEU A 288 -1.91 2.62 4.88
C LEU A 288 -1.97 3.77 5.89
N ALA A 289 -3.17 4.19 6.31
CA ALA A 289 -3.32 5.27 7.26
C ALA A 289 -2.67 4.91 8.61
N ARG A 290 -2.80 3.66 9.08
CA ARG A 290 -2.05 3.13 10.22
C ARG A 290 -0.56 3.24 9.99
N TYR A 291 -0.06 2.75 8.85
CA TYR A 291 1.35 2.76 8.50
C TYR A 291 1.94 4.18 8.50
N ILE A 292 1.23 5.16 7.94
CA ILE A 292 1.63 6.57 7.95
C ILE A 292 1.69 7.10 9.39
N ALA A 293 0.60 6.97 10.15
CA ALA A 293 0.53 7.48 11.53
C ALA A 293 1.62 6.86 12.41
N LYS A 294 1.84 5.55 12.30
CA LYS A 294 2.86 4.82 13.05
C LYS A 294 4.27 5.29 12.69
N ASN A 295 4.56 5.52 11.41
CA ASN A 295 5.86 6.03 10.98
C ASN A 295 6.11 7.48 11.43
N ILE A 296 5.08 8.33 11.49
CA ILE A 296 5.20 9.69 12.03
C ILE A 296 5.55 9.67 13.52
N VAL A 297 4.84 8.86 14.33
CA VAL A 297 5.12 8.74 15.76
C VAL A 297 6.47 8.07 16.02
N ALA A 298 6.79 6.99 15.30
CA ALA A 298 8.08 6.31 15.40
C ALA A 298 9.27 7.21 15.00
N ALA A 299 9.07 8.16 14.09
CA ALA A 299 10.08 9.15 13.71
C ALA A 299 10.32 10.23 14.78
N GLY A 300 9.56 10.23 15.88
CA GLY A 300 9.60 11.27 16.90
C GLY A 300 9.03 12.60 16.43
N LEU A 301 8.22 12.60 15.36
CA LEU A 301 7.66 13.81 14.78
C LEU A 301 6.37 14.27 15.48
N ALA A 302 5.72 13.38 16.22
CA ALA A 302 4.58 13.64 17.10
C ALA A 302 4.51 12.55 18.17
N THR A 303 3.89 12.83 19.32
CA THR A 303 3.61 11.77 20.32
C THR A 303 2.30 11.05 20.04
N ARG A 304 1.39 11.68 19.28
CA ARG A 304 0.19 11.06 18.73
C ARG A 304 -0.17 11.66 17.39
N CYS A 305 -0.70 10.83 16.48
CA CYS A 305 -1.02 11.23 15.12
C CYS A 305 -2.29 10.51 14.64
N LEU A 306 -3.24 11.28 14.14
CA LEU A 306 -4.37 10.81 13.34
C LEU A 306 -4.08 11.07 11.87
N VAL A 307 -4.41 10.12 11.01
CA VAL A 307 -4.41 10.25 9.56
C VAL A 307 -5.80 9.92 9.05
N GLN A 308 -6.40 10.78 8.23
CA GLN A 308 -7.63 10.47 7.50
C GLN A 308 -7.33 10.40 6.00
N LEU A 309 -7.82 9.35 5.34
CA LEU A 309 -7.88 9.25 3.89
C LEU A 309 -9.33 9.15 3.45
N ALA A 310 -9.69 9.75 2.33
CA ALA A 310 -10.98 9.50 1.70
C ALA A 310 -10.82 9.28 0.20
N TYR A 311 -11.62 8.37 -0.36
CA TYR A 311 -11.63 8.05 -1.77
C TYR A 311 -13.05 8.17 -2.34
N ALA A 312 -13.11 8.55 -3.62
CA ALA A 312 -14.31 8.42 -4.42
C ALA A 312 -14.17 7.19 -5.33
N ILE A 313 -15.28 6.49 -5.55
CA ILE A 313 -15.31 5.29 -6.39
C ILE A 313 -14.72 5.56 -7.78
N GLY A 314 -13.81 4.69 -8.22
CA GLY A 314 -13.12 4.81 -9.50
C GLY A 314 -12.09 5.94 -9.64
N VAL A 315 -11.82 6.69 -8.57
CA VAL A 315 -10.76 7.71 -8.54
C VAL A 315 -9.47 7.12 -7.99
N VAL A 316 -8.34 7.38 -8.67
CA VAL A 316 -7.02 6.82 -8.32
C VAL A 316 -6.39 7.51 -7.12
N GLN A 317 -6.58 8.83 -6.99
CA GLN A 317 -6.01 9.62 -5.89
C GLN A 317 -7.07 9.85 -4.80
N PRO A 318 -6.66 9.94 -3.53
CA PRO A 318 -7.60 10.27 -2.46
C PRO A 318 -8.17 11.69 -2.69
N VAL A 319 -9.48 11.85 -2.42
CA VAL A 319 -10.15 13.15 -2.46
C VAL A 319 -9.76 14.04 -1.28
N SER A 320 -9.32 13.44 -0.17
CA SER A 320 -8.75 14.17 0.97
C SER A 320 -7.69 13.35 1.70
N LEU A 321 -6.70 14.06 2.25
CA LEU A 321 -5.75 13.58 3.25
C LEU A 321 -5.78 14.60 4.39
N LEU A 322 -5.95 14.13 5.62
CA LEU A 322 -5.79 14.92 6.84
C LEU A 322 -4.69 14.29 7.69
N VAL A 323 -3.82 15.11 8.26
CA VAL A 323 -2.92 14.72 9.36
C VAL A 323 -3.20 15.64 10.54
N ASP A 324 -3.50 15.07 11.71
CA ASP A 324 -3.72 15.82 12.96
C ASP A 324 -2.84 15.24 14.06
N THR A 325 -1.87 16.03 14.54
CA THR A 325 -0.96 15.61 15.62
C THR A 325 -1.49 15.99 17.00
N TYR A 326 -2.70 16.54 17.07
CA TYR A 326 -3.35 17.05 18.28
C TYR A 326 -2.47 18.03 19.05
N GLY A 327 -1.69 18.84 18.33
CA GLY A 327 -0.75 19.81 18.89
C GLY A 327 0.54 19.20 19.46
N THR A 328 0.84 17.93 19.17
CA THR A 328 2.06 17.25 19.64
C THR A 328 3.17 17.21 18.57
N GLY A 329 2.89 17.69 17.36
CA GLY A 329 3.81 17.72 16.24
C GLY A 329 5.02 18.63 16.46
N THR A 330 6.17 18.22 15.94
CA THR A 330 7.41 19.03 15.92
C THR A 330 7.40 20.10 14.85
N ILE A 331 6.51 19.97 13.86
CA ILE A 331 6.23 20.95 12.80
C ILE A 331 4.71 21.09 12.63
N PRO A 332 4.21 22.13 11.94
CA PRO A 332 2.79 22.29 11.67
C PRO A 332 2.19 21.09 10.91
N ASP A 333 0.96 20.72 11.24
CA ASP A 333 0.25 19.58 10.64
C ASP A 333 0.14 19.70 9.12
N GLU A 334 -0.13 20.90 8.58
CA GLU A 334 -0.14 21.18 7.14
C GLU A 334 1.18 20.85 6.44
N ASP A 335 2.31 20.99 7.14
CA ASP A 335 3.62 20.69 6.59
C ASP A 335 3.91 19.18 6.68
N LEU A 336 3.40 18.47 7.70
CA LEU A 336 3.38 17.01 7.74
C LEU A 336 2.52 16.41 6.62
N GLU A 337 1.35 16.97 6.34
CA GLU A 337 0.47 16.52 5.24
C GLU A 337 1.19 16.54 3.89
N LYS A 338 1.93 17.62 3.60
CA LYS A 338 2.73 17.72 2.37
C LYS A 338 3.81 16.64 2.33
N LEU A 339 4.53 16.43 3.42
CA LEU A 339 5.56 15.39 3.51
C LEU A 339 4.99 13.98 3.35
N VAL A 340 3.79 13.73 3.89
CA VAL A 340 3.11 12.44 3.71
C VAL A 340 2.84 12.17 2.23
N ARG A 341 2.38 13.17 1.46
CA ARG A 341 2.14 13.03 0.01
C ARG A 341 3.42 12.75 -0.79
N GLU A 342 4.56 13.26 -0.34
CA GLU A 342 5.85 13.03 -0.98
C GLU A 342 6.47 11.66 -0.63
N VAL A 343 6.25 11.18 0.59
CA VAL A 343 6.88 9.95 1.09
C VAL A 343 6.06 8.69 0.78
N PHE A 344 4.73 8.80 0.83
CA PHE A 344 3.84 7.65 0.72
C PHE A 344 3.05 7.66 -0.59
N VAL A 345 2.95 6.49 -1.21
CA VAL A 345 2.08 6.31 -2.38
C VAL A 345 0.66 6.07 -1.91
N LEU A 346 -0.24 7.01 -2.21
CA LEU A 346 -1.62 7.01 -1.71
C LEU A 346 -2.63 6.41 -2.68
N SER A 347 -2.23 5.97 -3.88
CA SER A 347 -3.16 5.33 -4.81
C SER A 347 -3.47 3.88 -4.38
N PRO A 348 -4.69 3.34 -4.60
CA PRO A 348 -5.03 1.97 -4.23
C PRO A 348 -4.01 0.93 -4.74
N GLN A 349 -3.63 1.01 -6.02
CA GLN A 349 -2.60 0.11 -6.57
C GLN A 349 -1.24 0.28 -5.88
N GLY A 350 -0.86 1.51 -5.58
CA GLY A 350 0.40 1.82 -4.90
C GLY A 350 0.44 1.27 -3.48
N ILE A 351 -0.67 1.35 -2.75
CA ILE A 351 -0.83 0.77 -1.41
C ILE A 351 -0.65 -0.74 -1.46
N ILE A 352 -1.36 -1.40 -2.38
CA ILE A 352 -1.31 -2.87 -2.55
C ILE A 352 0.13 -3.33 -2.79
N TYR A 353 0.86 -2.63 -3.67
CA TYR A 353 2.25 -2.93 -3.98
C TYR A 353 3.18 -2.65 -2.79
N ALA A 354 3.12 -1.45 -2.21
CA ALA A 354 4.00 -1.03 -1.12
C ALA A 354 3.86 -1.91 0.12
N LEU A 355 2.63 -2.33 0.44
CA LEU A 355 2.33 -3.17 1.60
C LEU A 355 2.24 -4.67 1.24
N LYS A 356 2.54 -5.08 0.00
CA LYS A 356 2.53 -6.48 -0.47
C LYS A 356 1.23 -7.23 -0.13
N LEU A 357 0.09 -6.61 -0.41
CA LEU A 357 -1.22 -7.08 0.07
C LEU A 357 -1.83 -8.23 -0.74
N THR A 358 -1.27 -8.63 -1.87
CA THR A 358 -1.80 -9.74 -2.68
C THR A 358 -1.38 -11.13 -2.15
N GLN A 359 -1.10 -11.25 -0.86
CA GLN A 359 -0.66 -12.49 -0.21
C GLN A 359 -1.76 -13.02 0.72
N PRO A 360 -1.85 -14.35 0.96
CA PRO A 360 -2.83 -14.94 1.87
C PRO A 360 -2.39 -14.75 3.34
N ILE A 361 -2.55 -13.53 3.86
CA ILE A 361 -2.05 -13.11 5.18
C ILE A 361 -3.16 -12.62 6.12
N TYR A 362 -4.44 -12.84 5.79
CA TYR A 362 -5.55 -12.11 6.41
C TYR A 362 -6.23 -12.82 7.57
N LYS A 363 -6.34 -14.16 7.57
CA LYS A 363 -7.00 -14.92 8.66
C LYS A 363 -6.42 -14.60 10.03
N GLN A 364 -5.11 -14.42 10.13
CA GLN A 364 -4.41 -14.05 11.37
C GLN A 364 -4.76 -12.65 11.92
N THR A 365 -5.34 -11.79 11.08
CA THR A 365 -5.75 -10.42 11.44
C THR A 365 -7.18 -10.34 11.96
N ALA A 366 -8.02 -11.33 11.65
CA ALA A 366 -9.45 -11.33 11.94
C ALA A 366 -9.81 -11.37 13.45
N SER A 367 -8.83 -11.56 14.33
CA SER A 367 -8.99 -11.49 15.78
C SER A 367 -7.80 -10.78 16.44
N TYR A 368 -8.01 -10.29 17.66
CA TYR A 368 -6.99 -9.61 18.48
C TYR A 368 -6.46 -8.28 17.91
N GLY A 369 -7.21 -7.66 17.00
CA GLY A 369 -6.88 -6.38 16.37
C GLY A 369 -5.99 -6.53 15.13
N HIS A 370 -6.24 -5.68 14.14
CA HIS A 370 -5.45 -5.59 12.92
C HIS A 370 -4.15 -4.79 13.10
N PHE A 371 -4.08 -4.01 14.18
CA PHE A 371 -3.00 -3.04 14.44
C PHE A 371 -2.32 -3.29 15.78
N GLY A 372 -1.05 -2.88 15.87
CA GLY A 372 -0.22 -3.05 17.08
C GLY A 372 0.14 -4.51 17.41
N ARG A 373 0.04 -5.41 16.44
CA ARG A 373 0.42 -6.83 16.58
C ARG A 373 1.94 -6.96 16.44
N THR A 374 2.56 -7.61 17.41
CA THR A 374 4.01 -7.90 17.44
C THR A 374 4.30 -9.40 17.29
N ASP A 375 3.27 -10.24 17.33
CA ASP A 375 3.32 -11.69 17.23
C ASP A 375 3.24 -12.21 15.79
N ILE A 376 2.96 -11.33 14.83
CA ILE A 376 2.85 -11.64 13.39
C ILE A 376 3.51 -10.53 12.56
N ASP A 377 4.11 -10.86 11.41
CA ASP A 377 4.74 -9.87 10.52
C ASP A 377 3.69 -9.23 9.59
N LEU A 378 3.33 -7.98 9.89
CA LEU A 378 2.39 -7.18 9.12
C LEU A 378 3.12 -5.99 8.50
N SER A 379 3.03 -5.84 7.18
CA SER A 379 3.75 -4.79 6.44
C SER A 379 3.38 -3.37 6.90
N TRP A 380 2.11 -3.14 7.25
CA TRP A 380 1.63 -1.84 7.74
C TRP A 380 2.02 -1.53 9.20
N GLU A 381 2.59 -2.49 9.93
CA GLU A 381 3.15 -2.26 11.26
C GLU A 381 4.65 -1.92 11.22
N LYS A 382 5.28 -1.90 10.04
CA LYS A 382 6.70 -1.54 9.89
C LYS A 382 6.91 -0.03 10.07
N THR A 383 8.07 0.35 10.59
CA THR A 383 8.47 1.74 10.83
C THR A 383 9.66 2.15 9.95
N ASP A 384 9.75 1.57 8.76
CA ASP A 384 10.85 1.72 7.80
C ASP A 384 10.85 3.07 7.06
N ARG A 385 9.80 3.88 7.20
CA ARG A 385 9.75 5.26 6.69
C ARG A 385 10.05 6.31 7.75
N ALA A 386 10.23 5.90 9.01
CA ALA A 386 10.48 6.82 10.12
C ALA A 386 11.78 7.64 9.94
N GLU A 387 12.89 6.98 9.59
CA GLU A 387 14.18 7.65 9.34
C GLU A 387 14.07 8.66 8.19
N ARG A 388 13.41 8.26 7.08
CA ARG A 388 13.20 9.13 5.92
C ARG A 388 12.36 10.36 6.26
N LEU A 389 11.27 10.18 7.01
CA LEU A 389 10.44 11.29 7.48
C LEU A 389 11.24 12.25 8.35
N ASN A 390 11.99 11.73 9.32
CA ASN A 390 12.81 12.54 10.22
C ASN A 390 13.86 13.38 9.47
N LEU A 391 14.55 12.78 8.49
CA LEU A 391 15.53 13.48 7.65
C LEU A 391 14.89 14.58 6.80
N LEU A 392 13.74 14.32 6.19
CA LEU A 392 13.01 15.32 5.40
C LEU A 392 12.52 16.49 6.27
N VAL A 393 11.99 16.22 7.47
CA VAL A 393 11.60 17.27 8.43
C VAL A 393 12.81 18.08 8.87
N SER A 394 13.93 17.43 9.18
CA SER A 394 15.18 18.10 9.57
C SER A 394 15.70 19.01 8.46
N ALA A 395 15.61 18.59 7.20
CA ALA A 395 15.96 19.42 6.06
C ALA A 395 14.97 20.57 5.86
N TRP A 396 13.67 20.30 6.01
CA TRP A 396 12.60 21.29 5.89
C TRP A 396 12.70 22.41 6.93
N LEU A 397 12.97 22.08 8.20
CA LEU A 397 13.18 23.06 9.27
C LEU A 397 14.36 23.98 8.98
N LYS A 398 15.46 23.44 8.44
CA LYS A 398 16.65 24.23 8.04
C LYS A 398 16.35 25.19 6.88
N ILE A 399 15.43 24.84 5.98
CA ILE A 399 14.98 25.73 4.90
C ILE A 399 14.15 26.87 5.48
N LYS A 400 13.16 26.55 6.32
CA LYS A 400 12.18 27.54 6.83
C LYS A 400 12.81 28.57 7.78
N SER A 401 13.92 28.23 8.46
CA SER A 401 14.60 29.11 9.40
C SER A 401 15.51 30.17 8.78
N ASN A 402 15.69 30.23 7.44
CA ASN A 402 16.78 31.01 6.84
C ASN A 402 16.38 31.93 5.67
N THR A 403 17.13 33.03 5.54
CA THR A 403 17.10 33.95 4.41
C THR A 403 17.67 33.31 3.13
N GLU A 404 17.18 33.76 1.96
CA GLU A 404 17.29 33.18 0.60
C GLU A 404 18.57 32.38 0.25
N LYS A 405 19.75 32.74 0.74
CA LYS A 405 21.02 32.06 0.43
C LYS A 405 21.20 30.64 1.03
N GLN A 406 20.41 30.24 2.03
CA GLN A 406 20.46 28.86 2.57
C GLN A 406 19.28 27.97 2.13
N ILE A 407 18.26 28.54 1.48
CA ILE A 407 17.18 27.78 0.83
C ILE A 407 17.79 26.85 -0.24
N ASP A 408 18.78 27.35 -0.99
CA ASP A 408 19.60 26.56 -1.94
C ASP A 408 20.24 25.33 -1.28
N ARG A 409 20.81 25.48 -0.07
CA ARG A 409 21.43 24.37 0.67
C ARG A 409 20.44 23.38 1.21
N GLY A 410 19.27 23.83 1.68
CA GLY A 410 18.26 22.93 2.22
C GLY A 410 17.53 22.14 1.13
N VAL A 411 17.30 22.73 -0.05
CA VAL A 411 16.81 22.00 -1.22
C VAL A 411 17.85 21.02 -1.76
N GLN A 412 19.14 21.41 -1.77
CA GLN A 412 20.25 20.48 -2.03
C GLN A 412 20.30 19.35 -0.99
N LEU A 413 19.97 19.62 0.28
CA LEU A 413 19.91 18.61 1.33
C LEU A 413 18.72 17.66 1.16
N ILE A 414 17.54 18.15 0.76
CA ILE A 414 16.39 17.30 0.42
C ILE A 414 16.71 16.43 -0.80
N ALA A 415 17.32 17.00 -1.84
CA ALA A 415 17.79 16.25 -2.99
C ALA A 415 18.86 15.21 -2.59
N ALA A 416 19.81 15.59 -1.73
CA ALA A 416 20.84 14.69 -1.22
C ALA A 416 20.27 13.58 -0.33
N VAL A 417 19.31 13.86 0.57
CA VAL A 417 18.62 12.84 1.37
C VAL A 417 17.86 11.86 0.46
N ASN A 418 17.20 12.37 -0.57
CA ASN A 418 16.56 11.52 -1.59
C ASN A 418 17.57 10.70 -2.40
N LEU A 419 18.81 11.16 -2.56
CA LEU A 419 19.92 10.42 -3.19
C LEU A 419 20.53 9.36 -2.25
N THR A 420 20.89 9.74 -1.01
CA THR A 420 21.58 8.86 -0.04
C THR A 420 20.69 7.72 0.47
N LEU A 421 19.37 7.92 0.52
CA LEU A 421 18.43 6.87 0.93
C LEU A 421 17.98 5.96 -0.23
N LYS A 422 18.12 6.40 -1.48
CA LYS A 422 17.89 5.54 -2.67
C LYS A 422 18.88 4.38 -2.74
N ASP A 423 20.11 4.58 -2.26
CA ASP A 423 21.11 3.51 -2.16
C ASP A 423 20.76 2.45 -1.11
N LYS A 424 19.89 2.76 -0.13
CA LYS A 424 19.38 1.77 0.84
C LYS A 424 18.10 1.05 0.37
N ASP A 425 17.29 1.68 -0.49
CA ASP A 425 16.05 1.11 -1.05
C ASP A 425 16.31 0.15 -2.25
N GLN A 426 17.53 -0.38 -2.40
CA GLN A 426 18.01 -1.22 -3.52
C GLN A 426 17.34 -2.61 -3.69
N TYR A 427 16.14 -2.83 -3.13
CA TYR A 427 15.38 -4.08 -3.28
C TYR A 427 14.10 -4.00 -4.13
N PHE A 428 13.80 -2.86 -4.77
CA PHE A 428 12.74 -2.81 -5.79
C PHE A 428 13.25 -2.18 -7.09
N GLY A 429 13.74 -3.05 -7.97
CA GLY A 429 14.43 -2.71 -9.21
C GLY A 429 13.63 -1.84 -10.17
N LYS A 430 14.01 -0.56 -10.23
CA LYS A 430 14.43 0.18 -11.43
C LYS A 430 14.96 1.55 -10.99
N GLU A 431 16.21 1.85 -11.34
CA GLU A 431 16.83 3.16 -11.12
C GLU A 431 16.05 4.27 -11.83
N ILE A 432 15.78 5.38 -11.14
CA ILE A 432 15.38 6.64 -11.78
C ILE A 432 16.67 7.43 -11.99
N PRO A 433 17.07 7.77 -13.25
CA PRO A 433 18.30 8.50 -13.52
C PRO A 433 18.33 9.86 -12.82
N ASP A 434 19.50 10.24 -12.27
CA ASP A 434 19.76 11.49 -11.52
C ASP A 434 19.24 12.76 -12.21
N PHE A 435 19.16 12.74 -13.55
CA PHE A 435 18.62 13.82 -14.38
C PHE A 435 17.19 14.24 -14.04
N TYR A 436 16.31 13.29 -13.69
CA TYR A 436 14.90 13.60 -13.36
C TYR A 436 14.75 14.29 -12.00
N LEU A 437 15.71 14.10 -11.10
CA LEU A 437 15.72 14.71 -9.77
C LEU A 437 16.11 16.19 -9.85
N VAL A 438 17.04 16.50 -10.75
CA VAL A 438 17.57 17.84 -11.00
C VAL A 438 16.51 18.72 -11.71
N GLU A 439 15.71 18.15 -12.63
CA GLU A 439 14.57 18.85 -13.26
C GLU A 439 13.40 19.15 -12.30
N ALA A 440 13.12 18.27 -11.34
CA ALA A 440 12.06 18.48 -10.35
C ALA A 440 12.38 19.64 -9.40
N VAL A 441 13.64 19.71 -8.96
CA VAL A 441 14.17 20.84 -8.17
C VAL A 441 14.15 22.13 -8.97
N HIS A 442 14.59 22.09 -10.23
CA HIS A 442 14.56 23.24 -11.15
C HIS A 442 13.15 23.79 -11.34
N SER A 443 12.17 22.90 -11.55
CA SER A 443 10.76 23.26 -11.74
C SER A 443 10.17 23.96 -10.51
N ALA A 444 10.48 23.46 -9.31
CA ALA A 444 10.00 24.06 -8.04
C ALA A 444 10.55 25.49 -7.80
N TYR A 445 11.76 25.79 -8.25
CA TYR A 445 12.33 27.14 -8.18
C TYR A 445 11.74 28.08 -9.23
N LYS A 446 11.45 27.56 -10.44
CA LYS A 446 10.89 28.33 -11.56
C LYS A 446 9.44 28.75 -11.29
N GLU A 447 8.66 27.86 -10.69
CA GLU A 447 7.25 28.12 -10.35
C GLU A 447 7.08 29.21 -9.28
N LYS A 448 8.07 29.37 -8.39
CA LYS A 448 8.07 30.41 -7.35
C LYS A 448 8.82 31.69 -7.75
N ASN A 449 9.37 31.75 -8.97
CA ASN A 449 10.12 32.88 -9.51
C ASN A 449 11.30 33.35 -8.64
N ILE A 450 11.95 32.41 -7.93
CA ILE A 450 13.02 32.68 -6.95
C ILE A 450 14.42 32.31 -7.49
N LEU A 451 14.55 32.15 -8.81
CA LEU A 451 15.80 31.71 -9.43
C LEU A 451 16.87 32.82 -9.34
N PRO A 452 18.04 32.55 -8.75
CA PRO A 452 19.18 33.48 -8.82
C PRO A 452 19.57 33.78 -10.27
N VAL A 453 20.07 35.00 -10.53
CA VAL A 453 20.46 35.50 -11.87
C VAL A 453 21.50 34.60 -12.56
N ASP A 454 22.26 33.79 -11.80
CA ASP A 454 23.29 32.88 -12.30
C ASP A 454 22.91 31.39 -12.24
N TYR A 455 21.69 31.06 -11.79
CA TYR A 455 21.23 29.69 -11.54
C TYR A 455 21.26 28.81 -12.79
N GLU A 456 20.80 29.30 -13.94
CA GLU A 456 20.81 28.50 -15.17
C GLU A 456 22.24 28.11 -15.59
N SER A 457 23.22 28.98 -15.38
CA SER A 457 24.62 28.68 -15.72
C SER A 457 25.25 27.66 -14.74
N LYS A 458 24.91 27.75 -13.44
CA LYS A 458 25.36 26.80 -12.42
C LYS A 458 24.66 25.46 -12.53
N TYR A 459 23.36 25.44 -12.83
CA TYR A 459 22.57 24.26 -13.15
C TYR A 459 23.17 23.53 -14.35
N TYR A 460 23.48 24.26 -15.43
CA TYR A 460 24.20 23.71 -16.58
C TYR A 460 25.55 23.12 -16.16
N SER A 461 26.33 23.81 -15.33
CA SER A 461 27.63 23.31 -14.88
C SER A 461 27.52 22.04 -14.00
N LEU A 462 26.50 21.94 -13.14
CA LEU A 462 26.27 20.80 -12.25
C LEU A 462 25.83 19.55 -13.02
N CYS A 463 24.98 19.72 -14.04
CA CYS A 463 24.61 18.65 -14.97
C CYS A 463 25.81 18.14 -15.80
N HIS A 464 26.88 18.93 -15.91
CA HIS A 464 28.07 18.60 -16.72
C HIS A 464 29.33 18.28 -15.89
N ASN A 465 29.36 18.56 -14.58
CA ASN A 465 30.51 18.34 -13.67
C ASN A 465 30.29 17.21 -12.65
N SER A 466 29.25 16.38 -12.76
CA SER A 466 29.19 15.13 -12.00
C SER A 466 30.37 14.24 -12.41
N ASN A 467 31.31 14.05 -11.50
CA ASN A 467 32.61 13.39 -11.70
C ASN A 467 32.50 11.86 -11.84
N THR A 468 31.57 11.35 -12.65
CA THR A 468 31.75 10.06 -13.30
C THR A 468 32.86 10.26 -14.33
N LYS A 469 34.06 9.71 -14.08
CA LYS A 469 35.21 9.77 -14.98
C LYS A 469 34.79 9.37 -16.41
N ILE A 470 34.56 10.36 -17.25
CA ILE A 470 34.66 10.21 -18.70
C ILE A 470 36.16 10.09 -18.96
N THR A 471 36.66 8.86 -18.92
CA THR A 471 38.00 8.56 -19.40
C THR A 471 37.95 8.68 -20.91
N THR A 472 38.40 9.82 -21.43
CA THR A 472 38.68 10.02 -22.85
C THR A 472 39.80 9.07 -23.26
N TYR A 473 39.44 7.88 -23.72
CA TYR A 473 40.29 7.11 -24.62
C TYR A 473 40.03 7.63 -26.03
N GLU A 474 41.03 8.29 -26.62
CA GLU A 474 41.10 8.45 -28.06
C GLU A 474 41.09 7.06 -28.70
N TYR A 475 39.95 6.69 -29.27
CA TYR A 475 39.87 5.67 -30.30
C TYR A 475 39.27 6.33 -31.53
N GLN A 476 40.09 6.44 -32.57
CA GLN A 476 39.63 6.59 -33.94
C GLN A 476 38.66 5.45 -34.25
N TYR A 477 37.50 5.80 -34.82
CA TYR A 477 36.38 5.02 -35.37
C TYR A 477 35.03 5.41 -34.73
N PRO A 478 34.00 5.70 -35.54
CA PRO A 478 32.75 6.29 -35.07
C PRO A 478 31.93 5.27 -34.25
N ARG A 479 31.76 5.54 -32.95
CA ARG A 479 30.87 4.76 -32.09
C ARG A 479 29.42 5.18 -32.28
N ILE A 480 28.67 4.29 -32.94
CA ILE A 480 27.23 4.15 -32.87
C ILE A 480 26.86 3.85 -31.40
N ILE A 481 26.06 4.71 -30.76
CA ILE A 481 25.42 4.40 -29.48
C ILE A 481 24.00 3.90 -29.80
N VAL A 482 23.81 2.58 -29.71
CA VAL A 482 22.50 1.94 -29.77
C VAL A 482 21.85 2.09 -28.39
N ALA A 483 20.91 3.02 -28.25
CA ALA A 483 19.95 3.00 -27.15
C ALA A 483 18.72 2.22 -27.66
N GLY A 484 18.53 0.99 -27.16
CA GLY A 484 17.40 0.15 -27.56
C GLY A 484 16.04 0.76 -27.19
N PRO A 485 15.07 0.85 -28.11
CA PRO A 485 13.65 0.98 -27.80
C PRO A 485 13.07 -0.39 -27.35
N PRO A 486 11.84 -0.44 -26.81
CA PRO A 486 11.22 -1.69 -26.38
C PRO A 486 11.20 -2.74 -27.50
N ILE A 487 11.40 -4.00 -27.14
CA ILE A 487 10.99 -5.12 -27.98
C ILE A 487 9.46 -5.05 -28.07
N ILE A 488 8.94 -4.58 -29.21
CA ILE A 488 7.58 -4.89 -29.63
C ILE A 488 7.63 -6.34 -30.10
N THR A 489 7.22 -7.29 -29.25
CA THR A 489 6.84 -8.60 -29.78
C THR A 489 5.52 -8.43 -30.53
N SER A 490 5.35 -9.13 -31.64
CA SER A 490 4.19 -9.10 -32.54
C SER A 490 2.86 -9.54 -31.89
N ALA A 491 2.79 -9.68 -30.57
CA ALA A 491 1.62 -10.18 -29.85
C ALA A 491 0.57 -9.11 -29.51
N HIS A 492 0.81 -7.82 -29.77
CA HIS A 492 -0.10 -6.73 -29.37
C HIS A 492 -0.56 -5.78 -30.50
N ILE A 493 -0.40 -6.19 -31.76
CA ILE A 493 -0.98 -5.49 -32.90
C ILE A 493 -1.93 -6.47 -33.58
N GLU A 494 -3.23 -6.27 -33.41
CA GLU A 494 -4.22 -6.98 -34.22
C GLU A 494 -3.98 -6.67 -35.70
N PRO A 495 -3.96 -7.68 -36.58
CA PRO A 495 -3.88 -7.43 -38.01
C PRO A 495 -5.17 -6.70 -38.43
N ASN A 496 -5.03 -5.60 -39.17
CA ASN A 496 -6.09 -4.76 -39.79
C ASN A 496 -6.38 -3.37 -39.19
N LEU A 497 -5.44 -2.77 -38.44
CA LEU A 497 -5.57 -1.35 -38.09
C LEU A 497 -5.26 -0.44 -39.30
N THR A 498 -6.11 0.57 -39.52
CA THR A 498 -5.86 1.59 -40.56
C THR A 498 -4.72 2.53 -40.14
N LYS A 499 -4.06 3.20 -41.11
CA LYS A 499 -2.94 4.12 -40.84
C LYS A 499 -3.26 5.21 -39.79
N SER A 500 -4.51 5.67 -39.73
CA SER A 500 -4.97 6.64 -38.73
C SER A 500 -5.03 6.03 -37.33
N GLN A 501 -5.49 4.79 -37.19
CA GLN A 501 -5.59 4.08 -35.90
C GLN A 501 -4.22 3.64 -35.36
N VAL A 502 -3.29 3.34 -36.27
CA VAL A 502 -1.88 3.09 -35.92
C VAL A 502 -1.22 4.38 -35.43
N PHE A 503 -1.48 5.52 -36.09
CA PHE A 503 -0.98 6.83 -35.67
C PHE A 503 -1.57 7.27 -34.32
N GLU A 504 -2.87 7.10 -34.09
CA GLU A 504 -3.50 7.39 -32.79
C GLU A 504 -2.92 6.51 -31.67
N LYS A 505 -2.72 5.21 -31.90
CA LYS A 505 -2.08 4.34 -30.90
C LYS A 505 -0.61 4.72 -30.65
N ALA A 506 0.13 5.11 -31.68
CA ALA A 506 1.51 5.57 -31.53
C ALA A 506 1.61 6.88 -30.76
N VAL A 507 0.71 7.84 -31.03
CA VAL A 507 0.59 9.10 -30.26
C VAL A 507 0.16 8.81 -28.82
N HIS A 508 -0.75 7.85 -28.60
CA HIS A 508 -1.18 7.44 -27.27
C HIS A 508 -0.05 6.78 -26.45
N ILE A 509 0.80 5.96 -27.08
CA ILE A 509 1.97 5.34 -26.46
C ILE A 509 3.06 6.39 -26.18
N ALA A 510 3.23 7.38 -27.07
CA ALA A 510 4.11 8.52 -26.84
C ALA A 510 3.62 9.40 -25.67
N MET A 511 2.31 9.63 -25.55
CA MET A 511 1.68 10.35 -24.45
C MET A 511 1.76 9.61 -23.11
N LEU A 512 1.78 8.27 -23.11
CA LEU A 512 1.96 7.46 -21.89
C LEU A 512 3.40 7.52 -21.35
N HIS A 513 4.37 7.87 -22.20
CA HIS A 513 5.80 7.91 -21.85
C HIS A 513 6.38 9.32 -21.70
N ASP A 514 5.68 10.37 -22.13
CA ASP A 514 6.02 11.76 -21.80
C ASP A 514 5.22 12.25 -20.58
N ARG A 515 5.69 11.92 -19.37
CA ARG A 515 5.15 12.43 -18.11
C ARG A 515 5.57 13.88 -17.80
N ARG A 516 6.00 14.68 -18.78
CA ARG A 516 6.42 16.08 -18.54
C ARG A 516 5.31 17.13 -18.67
N THR A 517 4.12 16.81 -19.19
CA THR A 517 3.08 17.84 -19.43
C THR A 517 1.65 17.31 -19.22
N THR A 518 1.24 17.11 -17.96
CA THR A 518 -0.19 16.99 -17.57
C THR A 518 -0.62 18.07 -16.58
N ALA A 519 -0.02 19.25 -16.68
CA ALA A 519 -0.57 20.49 -16.16
C ALA A 519 -0.67 21.49 -17.33
N PHE A 520 -1.86 22.05 -17.53
CA PHE A 520 -2.24 23.04 -18.55
C PHE A 520 -2.37 22.56 -20.00
N TRP A 521 -3.53 21.98 -20.33
CA TRP A 521 -4.15 22.17 -21.65
C TRP A 521 -5.68 22.26 -21.47
N GLU A 522 -6.20 23.48 -21.35
CA GLU A 522 -7.62 23.76 -21.66
C GLU A 522 -7.83 23.66 -23.18
N PRO A 523 -9.06 23.37 -23.65
CA PRO A 523 -9.32 23.03 -25.04
C PRO A 523 -9.21 24.27 -25.92
N PHE A 524 -8.01 24.52 -26.47
CA PHE A 524 -7.87 25.45 -27.57
C PHE A 524 -8.03 24.73 -28.91
N ASP A 525 -8.88 25.33 -29.72
CA ASP A 525 -9.34 24.92 -31.03
C ASP A 525 -8.22 24.40 -31.95
N PHE A 526 -8.59 23.40 -32.76
CA PHE A 526 -7.83 22.99 -33.94
C PHE A 526 -7.56 24.20 -34.85
N ILE A 527 -6.36 24.78 -34.75
CA ILE A 527 -5.89 25.76 -35.74
C ILE A 527 -5.18 25.00 -36.86
N SER A 528 -5.93 24.88 -37.96
CA SER A 528 -5.51 24.73 -39.37
C SER A 528 -4.04 24.40 -39.64
N VAL A 529 -3.81 23.24 -40.26
CA VAL A 529 -2.61 23.00 -41.07
C VAL A 529 -2.76 23.79 -42.37
N GLU A 530 -2.35 25.06 -42.38
CA GLU A 530 -2.17 25.77 -43.66
C GLU A 530 -0.84 25.36 -44.32
N PRO A 531 -0.83 25.11 -45.64
CA PRO A 531 0.39 24.79 -46.38
C PRO A 531 1.23 26.06 -46.58
N ALA A 532 2.07 26.40 -45.60
CA ALA A 532 3.03 27.48 -45.74
C ALA A 532 4.17 27.05 -46.68
N ARG A 533 4.19 27.74 -47.82
CA ARG A 533 5.13 27.66 -48.95
C ARG A 533 6.60 27.69 -48.51
N TRP A 534 7.31 26.59 -48.75
CA TRP A 534 8.77 26.60 -48.95
C TRP A 534 9.09 25.95 -50.29
N ARG A 535 9.79 26.72 -51.14
CA ARG A 535 10.15 26.34 -52.51
C ARG A 535 11.34 25.38 -52.48
N GLY A 536 11.12 24.18 -52.98
CA GLY A 536 12.13 23.17 -53.27
C GLY A 536 12.65 22.47 -52.02
N ILE A 537 12.31 21.18 -51.86
CA ILE A 537 13.05 20.09 -51.18
C ILE A 537 12.06 18.92 -50.98
N ASN A 538 12.58 17.69 -51.08
CA ASN A 538 11.93 16.41 -51.43
C ASN A 538 10.81 15.91 -50.48
N LYS A 539 9.66 15.49 -51.03
CA LYS A 539 8.46 14.95 -50.32
C LYS A 539 8.63 13.52 -49.74
N LYS A 540 9.83 13.10 -49.34
CA LYS A 540 10.11 11.67 -49.16
C LYS A 540 9.96 11.14 -47.73
N TYR A 541 9.97 11.97 -46.69
CA TYR A 541 9.94 11.52 -45.29
C TYR A 541 9.03 12.39 -44.40
N PRO A 542 8.09 11.79 -43.63
CA PRO A 542 7.31 12.52 -42.63
C PRO A 542 8.18 12.87 -41.41
N TYR A 543 7.95 14.05 -40.84
CA TYR A 543 8.70 14.56 -39.67
C TYR A 543 7.76 15.29 -38.71
N ILE A 544 8.19 15.42 -37.45
CA ILE A 544 7.53 16.21 -36.41
C ILE A 544 8.40 17.42 -36.11
N ALA A 545 7.79 18.60 -36.12
CA ALA A 545 8.45 19.85 -35.78
C ALA A 545 7.71 20.58 -34.65
N VAL A 546 8.48 21.18 -33.73
CA VAL A 546 7.98 22.02 -32.63
C VAL A 546 8.62 23.40 -32.76
N ASN A 547 7.80 24.46 -32.78
CA ASN A 547 8.24 25.84 -32.97
C ASN A 547 9.17 26.06 -34.19
N GLY A 548 8.84 25.40 -35.30
CA GLY A 548 9.61 25.49 -36.55
C GLY A 548 10.94 24.74 -36.57
N LYS A 549 11.28 23.99 -35.52
CA LYS A 549 12.44 23.10 -35.45
C LYS A 549 12.01 21.65 -35.56
N ILE A 550 12.69 20.87 -36.39
CA ILE A 550 12.38 19.45 -36.59
C ILE A 550 12.95 18.66 -35.42
N GLU A 551 12.09 18.01 -34.65
CA GLU A 551 12.50 17.23 -33.47
C GLU A 551 12.62 15.73 -33.81
N CYS A 552 11.90 15.24 -34.82
CA CYS A 552 11.92 13.82 -35.18
C CYS A 552 11.61 13.61 -36.68
N VAL A 553 12.28 12.65 -37.31
CA VAL A 553 11.96 12.17 -38.68
C VAL A 553 11.61 10.69 -38.59
N LEU A 554 10.45 10.30 -39.14
CA LEU A 554 9.92 8.95 -39.05
C LEU A 554 10.27 8.13 -40.30
N PHE A 555 10.88 6.95 -40.10
CA PHE A 555 11.20 6.00 -41.16
C PHE A 555 10.43 4.69 -41.00
N TYR A 556 9.94 4.14 -42.12
CA TYR A 556 9.35 2.81 -42.20
C TYR A 556 10.38 1.85 -42.82
N PRO A 557 10.90 0.85 -42.09
CA PRO A 557 12.13 0.16 -42.50
C PRO A 557 11.93 -0.95 -43.53
N GLU A 558 10.70 -1.28 -43.92
CA GLU A 558 10.41 -2.56 -44.58
C GLU A 558 11.04 -2.78 -45.97
N LYS A 559 11.76 -1.80 -46.57
CA LYS A 559 12.35 -1.95 -47.92
C LYS A 559 13.67 -1.22 -48.16
N LEU A 560 14.51 -0.97 -47.16
CA LEU A 560 15.82 -0.33 -47.39
C LEU A 560 16.96 -1.23 -46.88
N THR A 561 17.96 -1.43 -47.73
CA THR A 561 19.20 -2.10 -47.36
C THR A 561 20.05 -1.21 -46.45
N LYS A 562 21.00 -1.81 -45.73
CA LYS A 562 21.90 -1.08 -44.81
C LYS A 562 22.71 0.01 -45.52
N GLU A 563 23.19 -0.23 -46.75
CA GLU A 563 23.89 0.81 -47.52
C GLU A 563 22.96 1.96 -47.92
N GLU A 564 21.69 1.68 -48.26
CA GLU A 564 20.72 2.73 -48.60
C GLU A 564 20.34 3.58 -47.37
N LEU A 565 20.26 2.98 -46.18
CA LEU A 565 20.02 3.68 -44.92
C LEU A 565 21.17 4.62 -44.55
N ILE A 566 22.42 4.17 -44.75
CA ILE A 566 23.61 5.01 -44.54
C ILE A 566 23.59 6.21 -45.50
N LYS A 567 23.29 5.97 -46.77
CA LYS A 567 23.23 7.01 -47.80
C LYS A 567 22.15 8.05 -47.54
N VAL A 568 20.99 7.64 -47.01
CA VAL A 568 19.93 8.55 -46.55
C VAL A 568 20.39 9.38 -45.35
N GLY A 569 21.10 8.76 -44.39
CA GLY A 569 21.70 9.48 -43.27
C GLY A 569 22.70 10.54 -43.72
N GLU A 570 23.57 10.20 -44.68
CA GLU A 570 24.54 11.12 -45.28
C GLU A 570 23.85 12.26 -46.06
N GLU A 571 22.80 11.98 -46.83
CA GLU A 571 22.00 12.99 -47.53
C GLU A 571 21.30 13.95 -46.56
N ILE A 572 20.81 13.48 -45.43
CA ILE A 572 20.18 14.32 -44.39
C ILE A 572 21.24 15.22 -43.74
N VAL A 573 22.39 14.69 -43.38
CA VAL A 573 23.48 15.50 -42.83
C VAL A 573 23.98 16.52 -43.86
N ALA A 574 24.07 16.15 -45.15
CA ALA A 574 24.49 17.06 -46.21
C ALA A 574 23.45 18.15 -46.52
N THR A 575 22.16 17.83 -46.44
CA THR A 575 21.06 18.75 -46.77
C THR A 575 20.71 19.68 -45.60
N TRP A 576 20.89 19.23 -44.35
CA TRP A 576 20.43 19.93 -43.14
C TRP A 576 21.57 20.35 -42.20
N GLY A 577 22.79 19.85 -42.40
CA GLY A 577 23.92 20.05 -41.48
C GLY A 577 24.65 21.38 -41.60
N SER A 578 24.39 22.19 -42.63
CA SER A 578 25.05 23.49 -42.82
C SER A 578 24.23 24.69 -42.33
N SER A 579 23.00 24.46 -41.86
CA SER A 579 22.21 25.47 -41.18
C SER A 579 21.71 24.90 -39.85
N VAL A 580 22.00 25.61 -38.76
CA VAL A 580 21.51 25.39 -37.39
C VAL A 580 22.51 24.64 -36.48
N GLU A 581 23.16 25.42 -35.60
CA GLU A 581 23.72 24.94 -34.33
C GLU A 581 22.62 24.25 -33.52
N ASN A 582 22.49 22.93 -33.62
CA ASN A 582 22.15 22.03 -32.50
C ASN A 582 21.99 20.57 -32.96
N ARG A 583 22.26 19.70 -31.99
CA ARG A 583 22.31 18.23 -32.04
C ARG A 583 20.98 17.64 -32.54
N TYR A 584 20.98 16.99 -33.70
CA TYR A 584 19.91 16.05 -34.05
C TYR A 584 20.28 14.64 -33.56
N ARG A 585 19.31 13.91 -33.00
CA ARG A 585 19.40 12.46 -32.76
C ARG A 585 18.69 11.76 -33.92
N VAL A 586 19.47 11.21 -34.86
CA VAL A 586 18.93 10.32 -35.90
C VAL A 586 19.07 8.88 -35.38
N GLY A 587 17.94 8.24 -35.08
CA GLY A 587 17.90 6.84 -34.64
C GLY A 587 17.39 5.94 -35.76
N ILE A 588 18.12 4.86 -36.07
CA ILE A 588 17.70 3.80 -36.99
C ILE A 588 17.61 2.50 -36.17
N VAL A 589 16.47 1.82 -36.21
CA VAL A 589 16.24 0.55 -35.48
C VAL A 589 16.21 -0.60 -36.48
N LEU A 590 17.00 -1.65 -36.22
CA LEU A 590 17.01 -2.91 -36.97
C LEU A 590 16.49 -4.01 -36.04
N SER A 591 15.57 -4.87 -36.50
CA SER A 591 15.12 -6.04 -35.75
C SER A 591 15.60 -7.33 -36.41
N GLU A 592 16.26 -8.20 -35.67
CA GLU A 592 16.33 -9.62 -36.01
C GLU A 592 15.81 -10.46 -34.83
N THR A 593 15.14 -11.55 -35.20
CA THR A 593 14.36 -12.45 -34.35
C THR A 593 15.17 -13.73 -34.16
N GLU A 594 15.16 -14.31 -32.95
CA GLU A 594 15.00 -15.76 -32.68
C GLU A 594 15.23 -16.07 -31.18
N SER A 595 14.52 -17.08 -30.69
CA SER A 595 14.25 -17.39 -29.28
C SER A 595 14.78 -18.77 -28.89
N VAL A 596 15.67 -18.90 -27.88
CA VAL A 596 15.83 -20.11 -27.03
C VAL A 596 16.53 -19.74 -25.70
N TRP A 597 15.98 -20.15 -24.54
CA TRP A 597 16.69 -20.35 -23.26
C TRP A 597 16.68 -21.87 -22.96
N PRO A 598 17.56 -22.50 -22.13
CA PRO A 598 18.60 -21.99 -21.22
C PRO A 598 19.93 -22.80 -21.20
N VAL A 599 21.12 -22.20 -21.04
CA VAL A 599 22.30 -22.86 -20.42
C VAL A 599 23.28 -21.80 -19.91
N SER A 600 23.90 -22.01 -18.73
CA SER A 600 24.88 -21.12 -18.11
C SER A 600 25.98 -20.68 -19.09
N PRO A 601 26.31 -19.38 -19.19
CA PRO A 601 27.22 -18.89 -20.22
C PRO A 601 28.67 -19.27 -19.93
N THR A 602 29.30 -19.82 -20.95
CA THR A 602 30.73 -20.11 -21.00
C THR A 602 31.50 -18.95 -21.57
N LEU A 603 32.58 -18.55 -20.92
CA LEU A 603 33.45 -17.46 -21.37
C LEU A 603 34.50 -17.99 -22.35
N THR A 604 34.61 -17.32 -23.50
CA THR A 604 35.64 -17.54 -24.51
C THR A 604 36.34 -16.22 -24.82
N ILE A 605 37.64 -16.27 -25.08
CA ILE A 605 38.41 -15.14 -25.64
C ILE A 605 39.15 -15.66 -26.86
N GLU A 606 39.04 -14.94 -27.98
CA GLU A 606 39.64 -15.26 -29.29
C GLU A 606 39.31 -16.67 -29.82
N GLY A 607 38.18 -17.23 -29.39
CA GLY A 607 37.66 -18.51 -29.88
C GLY A 607 38.04 -19.73 -29.05
N GLU A 608 38.86 -19.61 -27.99
CA GLU A 608 39.09 -20.69 -27.02
C GLU A 608 38.32 -20.45 -25.71
N GLN A 609 37.78 -21.55 -25.16
CA GLN A 609 36.92 -21.54 -23.98
C GLN A 609 37.75 -21.62 -22.70
N ILE A 610 37.61 -20.62 -21.84
CA ILE A 610 38.43 -20.42 -20.64
C ILE A 610 37.68 -20.68 -19.32
N GLY A 611 36.36 -20.90 -19.37
CA GLY A 611 35.61 -21.41 -18.22
C GLY A 611 34.11 -21.16 -18.30
N THR A 612 33.32 -21.85 -17.46
CA THR A 612 31.86 -21.70 -17.36
C THR A 612 31.48 -21.11 -16.00
N ILE A 613 30.52 -20.16 -15.98
CA ILE A 613 29.95 -19.60 -14.74
C ILE A 613 28.88 -20.54 -14.18
#